data_AF-A0A6P0NE87-F1
#
_entry.id   AF-A0A6P0NE87-F1
#
_cell.length_a   1.000
_cell.length_b   1.000
_cell.length_c   1.000
_cell.angle_alpha   90.00
_cell.angle_beta   90.00
_cell.angle_gamma   90.00
#
_symmetry.space_group_name_H-M   'P 1'
#
loop_
_entity.id
_entity.type
_entity.pdbx_description
1 polymer ?
#
loop_
_entity_poly.entity_id
_entity_poly.type
_entity_poly.pdbx_seq_one_letter_code
_entity_poly.pdbx_strand_id
1 'polypeptide(L)'
;IRLSAKDLALATPARDNLEGLVDYLKHPTTYDGEIDISIFHPSTDSADIFRYMRNVTKDELVDLAGYILYEVKTKNKTWGCGKTCN
;
A
#
# COMPACT_ATOMS: atom_id res chain seq x y z
N ILE A 1 14.33 0.15 7.81
CA ILE A 1 13.28 0.48 6.82
C ILE A 1 12.07 0.91 7.62
N ARG A 2 11.54 2.12 7.37
CA ARG A 2 10.29 2.61 7.98
C ARG A 2 9.19 2.58 6.89
N LEU A 3 7.97 2.97 7.24
CA LEU A 3 6.90 3.22 6.27
C LEU A 3 6.61 4.73 6.18
N SER A 4 7.66 5.52 5.96
CA SER A 4 7.54 6.98 5.83
C SER A 4 7.13 7.40 4.41
N ALA A 5 6.71 8.64 4.23
CA ALA A 5 6.42 9.20 2.90
C ALA A 5 7.62 9.07 1.95
N LYS A 6 8.85 9.23 2.46
CA LYS A 6 10.05 9.07 1.66
C LYS A 6 10.24 7.63 1.19
N ASP A 7 9.91 6.65 2.04
CA ASP A 7 10.01 5.23 1.68
C ASP A 7 8.98 4.91 0.57
N LEU A 8 7.77 5.45 0.64
CA LEU A 8 6.76 5.28 -0.42
C LEU A 8 7.14 5.97 -1.74
N ALA A 9 7.78 7.14 -1.66
CA ALA A 9 8.20 7.91 -2.84
C ALA A 9 9.37 7.27 -3.60
N LEU A 10 10.19 6.47 -2.90
CA LEU A 10 11.36 5.79 -3.47
C LEU A 10 11.04 4.39 -4.00
N ALA A 11 9.81 3.90 -3.83
CA ALA A 11 9.36 2.69 -4.50
C ALA A 11 9.23 2.91 -6.01
N THR A 12 9.32 1.82 -6.78
CA THR A 12 9.12 1.83 -8.23
C THR A 12 7.92 0.93 -8.59
N PRO A 13 6.85 1.48 -9.21
CA PRO A 13 6.55 2.90 -9.37
C PRO A 13 6.30 3.59 -8.01
N ALA A 14 6.33 4.93 -7.99
CA ALA A 14 6.13 5.71 -6.76
C ALA A 14 4.76 5.46 -6.13
N ARG A 15 4.75 5.19 -4.80
CA ARG A 15 3.55 4.81 -4.03
C ARG A 15 3.18 5.86 -2.95
N ASP A 16 3.67 7.09 -3.08
CA ASP A 16 3.39 8.21 -2.15
C ASP A 16 2.18 9.07 -2.56
N ASN A 17 1.40 8.58 -3.52
CA ASN A 17 0.22 9.23 -4.09
C ASN A 17 -0.95 8.25 -4.18
N LEU A 18 -2.15 8.79 -4.40
CA LEU A 18 -3.39 8.01 -4.34
C LEU A 18 -3.44 6.96 -5.44
N GLU A 19 -3.11 7.37 -6.66
CA GLU A 19 -3.09 6.53 -7.85
C GLU A 19 -2.13 5.37 -7.68
N GLY A 20 -0.92 5.63 -7.18
CA GLY A 20 0.11 4.62 -6.93
C GLY A 20 -0.30 3.60 -5.88
N LEU A 21 -0.96 3.99 -4.79
CA LEU A 21 -1.45 3.03 -3.79
C LEU A 21 -2.66 2.25 -4.27
N VAL A 22 -3.61 2.90 -4.96
CA VAL A 22 -4.76 2.21 -5.56
C VAL A 22 -4.29 1.18 -6.59
N ASP A 23 -3.28 1.53 -7.39
CA ASP A 23 -2.64 0.60 -8.32
C ASP A 23 -1.99 -0.58 -7.57
N TYR A 24 -1.22 -0.31 -6.51
CA TYR A 24 -0.58 -1.37 -5.72
C TYR A 24 -1.59 -2.31 -5.06
N LEU A 25 -2.73 -1.80 -4.60
CA LEU A 25 -3.80 -2.63 -4.02
C LEU A 25 -4.53 -3.47 -5.08
N LYS A 26 -4.37 -3.17 -6.37
CA LYS A 26 -4.89 -3.98 -7.47
C LYS A 26 -3.84 -4.97 -7.98
N HIS A 27 -2.63 -4.49 -8.25
CA HIS A 27 -1.51 -5.18 -8.87
C HIS A 27 -0.22 -4.91 -8.06
N PRO A 28 0.01 -5.63 -6.94
CA PRO A 28 1.15 -5.37 -6.07
C PRO A 28 2.44 -5.90 -6.71
N THR A 29 3.49 -5.09 -6.63
CA THR A 29 4.82 -5.42 -7.13
C THR A 29 5.86 -5.38 -6.01
N THR A 30 7.05 -5.94 -6.24
CA THR A 30 8.21 -5.66 -5.37
C THR A 30 8.53 -4.17 -5.30
N TYR A 31 9.34 -3.78 -4.33
CA TYR A 31 9.70 -2.37 -4.10
C TYR A 31 10.41 -1.71 -5.28
N ASP A 32 11.12 -2.50 -6.09
CA ASP A 32 11.76 -2.11 -7.35
C ASP A 32 10.83 -2.26 -8.57
N GLY A 33 9.64 -2.82 -8.41
CA GLY A 33 8.62 -2.93 -9.46
C GLY A 33 8.79 -4.11 -10.41
N GLU A 34 9.86 -4.89 -10.27
CA GLU A 34 10.24 -5.92 -11.26
C GLU A 34 9.40 -7.21 -11.17
N ILE A 35 8.88 -7.52 -9.98
CA ILE A 35 8.21 -8.79 -9.72
C ILE A 35 6.78 -8.52 -9.25
N ASP A 36 5.80 -9.09 -9.95
CA ASP A 36 4.43 -9.20 -9.48
C ASP A 36 4.37 -10.16 -8.28
N ILE A 37 3.78 -9.69 -7.19
CA ILE A 37 3.64 -10.43 -5.93
C ILE A 37 2.17 -10.69 -5.55
N SER A 38 1.23 -10.58 -6.50
CA SER A 38 -0.20 -10.80 -6.30
C SER A 38 -0.50 -12.15 -5.61
N ILE A 39 0.25 -13.20 -5.91
CA ILE A 39 0.09 -14.52 -5.27
C ILE A 39 0.47 -14.55 -3.79
N PHE A 40 1.27 -13.58 -3.32
CA PHE A 40 1.77 -13.49 -1.94
C PHE A 40 1.19 -12.28 -1.18
N HIS A 41 0.59 -11.32 -1.87
CA HIS A 41 0.08 -10.09 -1.30
C HIS A 41 -1.40 -9.89 -1.65
N PRO A 42 -2.27 -9.54 -0.68
CA PRO A 42 -3.68 -9.25 -0.96
C PRO A 42 -3.82 -8.16 -2.02
N SER A 43 -4.58 -8.48 -3.06
CA SER A 43 -4.91 -7.56 -4.14
C SER A 43 -6.22 -7.96 -4.82
N THR A 44 -6.78 -7.09 -5.66
CA THR A 44 -7.96 -7.47 -6.45
C THR A 44 -7.65 -8.53 -7.49
N ASP A 45 -6.42 -8.60 -8.00
CA ASP A 45 -6.02 -9.62 -8.98
C ASP A 45 -5.93 -11.01 -8.36
N SER A 46 -5.58 -11.06 -7.07
CA SER A 46 -5.48 -12.28 -6.28
C SER A 46 -6.68 -12.51 -5.36
N ALA A 47 -7.84 -11.98 -5.73
CA ALA A 47 -9.08 -12.14 -4.96
C ALA A 47 -9.57 -13.60 -4.90
N ASP A 48 -9.12 -14.46 -5.81
CA ASP A 48 -9.38 -15.90 -5.78
C ASP A 48 -8.77 -16.56 -4.53
N ILE A 49 -7.52 -16.23 -4.19
CA ILE A 49 -6.79 -16.73 -3.01
C ILE A 49 -7.03 -15.87 -1.75
N PHE A 50 -7.13 -14.55 -1.88
CA PHE A 50 -7.40 -13.63 -0.77
C PHE A 50 -8.89 -13.30 -0.70
N ARG A 51 -9.64 -14.15 0.02
CA ARG A 51 -11.10 -14.03 0.15
C ARG A 51 -11.61 -12.63 0.48
N TYR A 52 -10.88 -11.86 1.31
CA TYR A 52 -11.29 -10.51 1.71
C TYR A 52 -11.24 -9.50 0.56
N MET A 53 -10.46 -9.74 -0.49
CA MET A 53 -10.35 -8.84 -1.64
C MET A 53 -11.47 -9.00 -2.68
N ARG A 54 -12.27 -10.08 -2.60
CA ARG A 54 -13.34 -10.38 -3.59
C ARG A 54 -14.44 -9.33 -3.67
N ASN A 55 -14.73 -8.71 -2.54
CA ASN A 55 -15.85 -7.77 -2.41
C ASN A 55 -15.38 -6.32 -2.24
N VAL A 56 -14.07 -6.07 -2.34
CA VAL A 56 -13.53 -4.71 -2.20
C VAL A 56 -13.87 -3.91 -3.45
N THR A 57 -14.63 -2.84 -3.24
CA THR A 57 -15.06 -1.93 -4.29
C THR A 57 -13.95 -0.93 -4.65
N LYS A 58 -14.09 -0.27 -5.80
CA LYS A 58 -13.14 0.78 -6.22
C LYS A 58 -13.06 1.93 -5.22
N ASP A 59 -14.18 2.30 -4.62
CA ASP A 59 -14.24 3.38 -3.63
C ASP A 59 -13.53 2.97 -2.34
N GLU A 60 -13.71 1.72 -1.89
CA GLU A 60 -12.98 1.20 -0.71
C GLU A 60 -11.47 1.12 -0.93
N LEU A 61 -11.00 0.84 -2.16
CA LEU A 61 -9.56 0.92 -2.49
C LEU A 61 -9.03 2.36 -2.37
N VAL A 62 -9.82 3.34 -2.81
CA VAL A 62 -9.49 4.77 -2.71
C VAL A 62 -9.47 5.20 -1.24
N ASP A 63 -10.46 4.78 -0.45
CA ASP A 63 -10.52 5.08 0.98
C ASP A 63 -9.33 4.47 1.75
N LEU A 64 -8.95 3.22 1.45
CA LEU A 64 -7.80 2.56 2.06
C LEU A 64 -6.49 3.27 1.70
N ALA A 65 -6.28 3.60 0.42
CA ALA A 65 -5.13 4.35 -0.04
C ALA A 65 -5.07 5.75 0.61
N GLY A 66 -6.20 6.44 0.68
CA GLY A 66 -6.34 7.74 1.33
C GLY A 66 -6.00 7.69 2.83
N TYR A 67 -6.48 6.66 3.54
CA TYR A 67 -6.15 6.46 4.95
C TYR A 67 -4.65 6.27 5.18
N ILE A 68 -3.98 5.45 4.36
CA ILE A 68 -2.52 5.25 4.45
C ILE A 68 -1.79 6.58 4.26
N LEU A 69 -2.13 7.36 3.23
CA LEU A 69 -1.49 8.65 2.98
C LEU A 69 -1.75 9.68 4.08
N TYR A 70 -2.96 9.70 4.62
CA TYR A 70 -3.34 10.57 5.73
C TYR A 70 -2.52 10.25 6.99
N GLU A 71 -2.40 8.99 7.35
CA GLU A 71 -1.63 8.52 8.51
C GLU A 71 -0.13 8.81 8.34
N VAL A 72 0.43 8.55 7.16
CA VAL A 72 1.83 8.86 6.84
C VAL A 72 2.13 10.36 7.02
N LYS A 73 1.19 11.24 6.63
CA LYS A 73 1.35 12.69 6.74
C LYS A 73 1.15 13.20 8.17
N THR A 74 0.14 12.70 8.89
CA THR A 74 -0.23 13.21 10.22
C THR A 74 0.58 12.60 11.35
N LYS A 75 0.94 11.31 11.25
CA LYS A 75 1.69 10.56 12.26
C LYS A 75 3.12 10.28 11.82
N ASN A 76 3.78 11.23 11.16
CA ASN A 76 5.10 11.05 10.52
C ASN A 76 6.22 10.50 11.43
N LYS A 77 6.13 10.65 12.75
CA LYS A 77 7.11 10.13 13.72
C LYS A 77 6.78 8.73 14.24
N THR A 78 5.50 8.35 14.27
CA THR A 78 5.04 7.10 14.91
C THR A 78 4.60 6.06 13.89
N TRP A 79 4.06 6.49 12.75
CA TRP A 79 3.68 5.60 11.65
C TRP A 79 4.90 4.90 11.05
N GLY A 80 4.83 3.57 10.92
CA GLY A 80 5.91 2.77 10.33
C GLY A 80 7.20 2.71 11.15
N CYS A 81 7.23 3.25 12.37
CA CYS A 81 8.40 3.18 13.25
C CYS A 81 8.42 1.92 14.13
N GLY A 82 7.27 1.25 14.32
CA GLY A 82 7.16 0.06 15.15
C GLY A 82 7.30 0.38 16.65
N LYS A 83 7.62 -0.65 17.45
CA LYS A 83 7.64 -0.58 18.92
C LYS A 83 8.62 0.44 19.54
N THR A 84 9.55 0.97 18.75
CA THR A 84 10.56 1.93 19.23
C THR A 84 10.06 3.37 19.30
N CYS A 85 8.92 3.68 18.69
CA CYS A 85 8.28 4.98 18.79
C CYS A 85 7.07 4.89 19.74
N ASN A 86 7.35 4.93 21.05
CA ASN A 86 6.37 5.09 22.13
C ASN A 86 6.71 6.37 22.89
#